data_AF-A0A8J7PYW6-F1
#
_entry.id   AF-A0A8J7PYW6-F1
#
_cell.length_a   1.000
_cell.length_b   1.000
_cell.length_c   1.000
_cell.angle_alpha   90.00
_cell.angle_beta   90.00
_cell.angle_gamma   90.00
#
_symmetry.space_group_name_H-M   'P 1'
#
loop_
_entity.id
_entity.type
_entity.pdbx_description
1 polymer ?
#
loop_
_entity_poly.entity_id
_entity_poly.type
_entity_poly.pdbx_seq_one_letter_code
_entity_poly.pdbx_strand_id
1 'polypeptide(L)'
;MPYLKVFRESFAQKEPKYLDTAVGYDWCCAYVYYLLNQVGIELNIKPILHYEGTLGCVKTWYLWALQLNTFIPSSQDPEPGDLVLFDHLIEDVELDHIGIVIENKEGHILSSEGNYHNCSGVFNRDKDQHIRGYIRWS
;
A
#
# COMPACT_ATOMS: atom_id res chain seq x y z
N MET A 1 -5.18 -1.68 -17.27
CA MET A 1 -4.93 -0.82 -16.11
C MET A 1 -3.43 -0.47 -16.01
N PRO A 2 -3.03 0.80 -16.16
CA PRO A 2 -1.62 1.20 -16.29
C PRO A 2 -0.75 0.94 -15.05
N TYR A 3 -1.32 0.95 -13.84
CA TYR A 3 -0.59 0.76 -12.57
C TYR A 3 -0.01 -0.65 -12.39
N LEU A 4 -0.64 -1.69 -12.92
CA LEU A 4 -0.18 -3.07 -12.75
C LEU A 4 1.08 -3.39 -13.56
N LYS A 5 1.38 -2.61 -14.61
CA LYS A 5 2.40 -2.93 -15.62
C LYS A 5 3.76 -3.27 -14.99
N VAL A 6 4.17 -2.51 -13.98
CA VAL A 6 5.46 -2.64 -13.30
C VAL A 6 5.60 -3.92 -12.46
N PHE A 7 4.50 -4.54 -12.03
CA PHE A 7 4.52 -5.76 -11.21
C PHE A 7 4.36 -7.03 -12.04
N ARG A 8 3.81 -6.95 -13.26
CA ARG A 8 3.43 -8.12 -14.07
C ARG A 8 4.59 -9.08 -14.32
N GLU A 9 5.74 -8.56 -14.75
CA GLU A 9 6.91 -9.40 -15.02
C GLU A 9 7.40 -10.11 -13.74
N SER A 10 7.43 -9.39 -12.61
CA SER A 10 7.84 -9.99 -11.34
C SER A 10 6.85 -11.04 -10.83
N PHE A 11 5.54 -10.86 -11.06
CA PHE A 11 4.52 -11.84 -10.67
C PHE A 11 4.48 -13.05 -11.59
N ALA A 12 4.69 -12.84 -12.89
CA ALA A 12 4.76 -13.88 -13.90
C ALA A 12 5.87 -14.91 -13.64
N GLN A 13 6.94 -14.52 -12.93
CA GLN A 13 8.00 -15.44 -12.51
C GLN A 13 7.48 -16.60 -11.65
N LYS A 14 6.42 -16.38 -10.87
CA LYS A 14 5.79 -17.41 -10.02
C LYS A 14 4.50 -17.94 -10.64
N GLU A 15 3.69 -17.07 -11.24
CA GLU A 15 2.41 -17.44 -11.84
C GLU A 15 2.25 -16.76 -13.21
N PRO A 16 2.50 -17.48 -14.33
CA PRO A 16 2.51 -16.92 -15.68
C PRO A 16 1.21 -16.22 -16.10
N LYS A 17 0.07 -16.55 -15.45
CA LYS A 17 -1.23 -15.91 -15.70
C LYS A 17 -1.20 -14.38 -15.54
N TYR A 18 -0.29 -13.84 -14.74
CA TYR A 18 -0.15 -12.40 -14.54
C TYR A 18 0.45 -11.65 -15.76
N LEU A 19 0.89 -12.35 -16.80
CA LEU A 19 1.19 -11.73 -18.11
C LEU A 19 -0.07 -11.30 -18.86
N ASP A 20 -1.22 -11.94 -18.60
CA ASP A 20 -2.49 -11.57 -19.21
C ASP A 20 -3.00 -10.26 -18.60
N THR A 21 -3.16 -9.23 -19.43
CA THR A 21 -3.65 -7.92 -19.00
C THR A 21 -5.09 -7.91 -18.48
N ALA A 22 -5.87 -8.96 -18.78
CA ALA A 22 -7.19 -9.20 -18.20
C ALA A 22 -7.13 -9.81 -16.79
N VAL A 23 -5.96 -10.32 -16.38
CA VAL A 23 -5.71 -10.86 -15.04
C VAL A 23 -5.03 -9.78 -14.18
N GLY A 24 -5.62 -9.51 -13.02
CA GLY A 24 -5.14 -8.52 -12.05
C GLY A 24 -6.31 -7.77 -11.43
N TYR A 25 -6.23 -7.51 -10.13
CA TYR A 25 -7.23 -6.72 -9.39
C TYR A 25 -6.74 -5.28 -9.26
N ASP A 26 -7.57 -4.37 -8.74
CA ASP A 26 -7.23 -2.96 -8.50
C ASP A 26 -6.24 -2.74 -7.36
N TRP A 27 -5.31 -3.67 -7.15
CA TRP A 27 -4.46 -3.81 -5.96
C TRP A 27 -4.00 -2.48 -5.35
N CYS A 28 -4.37 -2.27 -4.09
CA CYS A 28 -4.04 -1.11 -3.26
C CYS A 28 -2.56 -0.73 -3.36
N CYS A 29 -1.67 -1.71 -3.27
CA CYS A 29 -0.23 -1.52 -3.42
C CYS A 29 0.18 -0.97 -4.80
N ALA A 30 -0.42 -1.45 -5.88
CA ALA A 30 -0.11 -0.98 -7.23
C ALA A 30 -0.61 0.45 -7.46
N TYR A 31 -1.77 0.79 -6.88
CA TYR A 31 -2.29 2.14 -6.87
C TYR A 31 -1.35 3.11 -6.13
N VAL A 32 -0.95 2.78 -4.89
CA VAL A 32 -0.01 3.59 -4.10
C VAL A 32 1.33 3.73 -4.83
N TYR A 33 1.88 2.64 -5.34
CA TYR A 33 3.13 2.66 -6.11
C TYR A 33 3.03 3.56 -7.35
N TYR A 34 1.91 3.51 -8.07
CA TYR A 34 1.67 4.38 -9.23
C TYR A 34 1.66 5.86 -8.83
N LEU A 35 0.95 6.23 -7.77
CA LEU A 35 0.92 7.61 -7.28
C LEU A 35 2.30 8.12 -6.87
N LEU A 36 3.09 7.30 -6.18
CA LEU A 36 4.48 7.64 -5.82
C LEU A 36 5.33 7.92 -7.07
N ASN A 37 5.21 7.12 -8.13
CA ASN A 37 5.90 7.41 -9.40
C ASN A 37 5.41 8.70 -10.07
N GLN A 38 4.11 9.02 -9.99
CA GLN A 38 3.58 10.27 -10.58
C GLN A 38 4.19 11.52 -9.92
N VAL A 39 4.62 11.42 -8.66
CA VAL A 39 5.31 12.51 -7.94
C VAL A 39 6.84 12.37 -7.94
N GLY A 40 7.39 11.50 -8.79
CA GLY A 40 8.83 11.33 -8.98
C GLY A 40 9.54 10.45 -7.94
N ILE A 41 8.79 9.72 -7.11
CA ILE A 41 9.35 8.74 -6.16
C ILE A 41 9.41 7.37 -6.86
N GLU A 42 10.58 7.05 -7.40
CA GLU A 42 10.85 5.79 -8.07
C GLU A 42 11.40 4.75 -7.07
N LEU A 43 10.61 3.71 -6.80
CA LEU A 43 10.97 2.67 -5.83
C LEU A 43 11.35 1.36 -6.53
N ASN A 44 12.36 0.66 -6.00
CA ASN A 44 12.61 -0.71 -6.42
C ASN A 44 11.45 -1.61 -5.96
N ILE A 45 10.83 -2.34 -6.90
CA ILE A 45 9.72 -3.25 -6.60
C ILE A 45 10.08 -4.39 -5.64
N LYS A 46 11.37 -4.73 -5.50
CA LYS A 46 11.92 -5.68 -4.53
C LYS A 46 12.97 -4.98 -3.65
N PRO A 47 12.55 -4.17 -2.68
CA PRO A 47 13.48 -3.29 -1.96
C PRO A 47 14.23 -3.98 -0.82
N ILE A 48 13.78 -5.15 -0.38
CA ILE A 48 14.40 -5.93 0.70
C ILE A 48 15.31 -7.01 0.07
N LEU A 49 16.60 -6.98 0.39
CA LEU A 49 17.57 -7.97 -0.09
C LEU A 49 17.28 -9.36 0.50
N HIS A 50 17.39 -10.41 -0.31
CA HIS A 50 17.10 -11.81 0.07
C HIS A 50 15.67 -12.09 0.54
N TYR A 51 14.72 -11.19 0.22
CA TYR A 51 13.29 -11.40 0.43
C TYR A 51 12.56 -11.59 -0.90
N GLU A 52 11.66 -12.56 -0.92
CA GLU A 52 10.95 -13.01 -2.13
C GLU A 52 9.71 -12.17 -2.49
N GLY A 53 9.25 -11.32 -1.56
CA GLY A 53 8.08 -10.47 -1.76
C GLY A 53 8.40 -9.21 -2.56
N THR A 54 7.34 -8.58 -3.09
CA THR A 54 7.43 -7.33 -3.85
C THR A 54 6.57 -6.26 -3.19
N LEU A 55 6.77 -5.00 -3.57
CA LEU A 55 5.89 -3.88 -3.24
C LEU A 55 4.47 -4.01 -3.83
N GLY A 56 4.12 -5.12 -4.48
CA GLY A 56 2.72 -5.45 -4.77
C GLY A 56 1.99 -6.16 -3.63
N CYS A 57 2.64 -6.34 -2.47
CA CYS A 57 2.06 -6.92 -1.25
C CYS A 57 2.30 -5.98 -0.06
N VAL A 58 1.26 -5.69 0.73
CA VAL A 58 1.30 -4.76 1.87
C VAL A 58 2.34 -5.19 2.90
N LYS A 59 2.50 -6.50 3.13
CA LYS A 59 3.53 -7.05 4.04
C LYS A 59 4.95 -6.60 3.66
N THR A 60 5.27 -6.50 2.38
CA THR A 60 6.60 -6.05 1.94
C THR A 60 6.83 -4.58 2.30
N TRP A 61 5.81 -3.72 2.16
CA TRP A 61 5.90 -2.31 2.57
C TRP A 61 6.18 -2.19 4.07
N TYR A 62 5.44 -2.93 4.89
CA TYR A 62 5.63 -2.94 6.35
C TYR A 62 7.04 -3.40 6.75
N LEU A 63 7.49 -4.56 6.25
CA LEU A 63 8.82 -5.09 6.58
C LEU A 63 9.93 -4.14 6.13
N TRP A 64 9.77 -3.51 4.98
CA TRP A 64 10.74 -2.55 4.47
C TRP A 64 10.76 -1.27 5.32
N ALA A 65 9.59 -0.77 5.75
CA ALA A 65 9.51 0.38 6.64
C ALA A 65 10.17 0.13 8.00
N LEU A 66 10.01 -1.08 8.55
CA LEU A 66 10.74 -1.48 9.76
C LEU A 66 12.26 -1.47 9.55
N GLN A 67 12.74 -2.04 8.44
CA GLN A 67 14.18 -2.06 8.12
C GLN A 67 14.76 -0.66 7.98
N LEU A 68 13.99 0.29 7.44
CA LEU A 68 14.39 1.69 7.29
C LEU A 68 14.11 2.54 8.53
N ASN A 69 13.48 1.98 9.57
CA ASN A 69 13.02 2.72 10.75
C ASN A 69 12.12 3.92 10.40
N THR A 70 11.20 3.72 9.44
CA THR A 70 10.23 4.72 8.93
C THR A 70 8.78 4.37 9.29
N PHE A 71 8.57 3.25 9.98
CA PHE A 71 7.25 2.85 10.46
C PHE A 71 6.87 3.64 11.72
N ILE A 72 5.65 4.19 11.71
CA ILE A 72 5.05 4.94 12.80
C ILE A 72 3.89 4.10 13.37
N PRO A 73 3.88 3.76 14.67
CA PRO A 73 2.76 3.06 15.29
C PRO A 73 1.45 3.84 15.21
N SER A 74 0.30 3.16 15.15
CA SER A 74 -1.02 3.79 15.09
C SER A 74 -1.39 4.66 16.31
N SER A 75 -0.65 4.53 17.41
CA SER A 75 -0.78 5.40 18.58
C SER A 75 -0.23 6.82 18.38
N GLN A 76 0.49 7.08 17.29
CA GLN A 76 0.95 8.41 16.91
C GLN A 76 0.08 8.98 15.79
N ASP A 77 0.00 10.31 15.73
CA ASP A 77 -0.79 10.97 14.71
C ASP A 77 -0.11 10.92 13.33
N PRO A 78 -0.86 10.57 12.27
CA PRO A 78 -0.35 10.63 10.92
C PRO A 78 -0.32 12.07 10.38
N GLU A 79 0.42 12.25 9.29
CA GLU A 79 0.50 13.48 8.53
C GLU A 79 0.03 13.25 7.08
N PRO A 80 -0.47 14.29 6.39
CA PRO A 80 -0.71 14.22 4.96
C PRO A 80 0.54 13.74 4.19
N GLY A 81 0.36 12.73 3.34
CA GLY A 81 1.43 12.10 2.57
C GLY A 81 1.94 10.78 3.16
N ASP A 82 1.65 10.48 4.43
CA ASP A 82 1.98 9.18 5.01
C ASP A 82 1.29 8.05 4.26
N LEU A 83 1.94 6.89 4.16
CA LEU A 83 1.23 5.68 3.79
C LEU A 83 0.55 5.11 5.04
N VAL A 84 -0.74 4.79 4.95
CA VAL A 84 -1.48 4.11 6.02
C VAL A 84 -1.57 2.63 5.71
N LEU A 85 -1.25 1.78 6.68
CA LEU A 85 -1.37 0.32 6.62
C LEU A 85 -2.56 -0.13 7.46
N PHE A 86 -3.36 -1.04 6.91
CA PHE A 86 -4.52 -1.57 7.62
C PHE A 86 -4.42 -3.06 7.88
N ASP A 87 -5.10 -3.47 8.95
CA ASP A 87 -5.40 -4.85 9.29
C ASP A 87 -6.93 -5.03 9.26
N HIS A 88 -7.42 -6.17 8.76
CA HIS A 88 -8.82 -6.56 8.82
C HIS A 88 -9.80 -5.56 8.16
N LEU A 89 -9.39 -4.78 7.16
CA LEU A 89 -10.22 -3.71 6.57
C LEU A 89 -11.15 -4.20 5.46
N ILE A 90 -10.64 -5.04 4.57
CA ILE A 90 -11.32 -5.65 3.43
C ILE A 90 -11.41 -7.17 3.63
N GLU A 91 -10.29 -7.79 3.97
CA GLU A 91 -10.18 -9.21 4.25
C GLU A 91 -9.87 -9.42 5.74
N ASP A 92 -10.31 -10.53 6.34
CA ASP A 92 -10.07 -10.83 7.75
C ASP A 92 -8.63 -11.35 8.01
N VAL A 93 -7.63 -10.55 7.64
CA VAL A 93 -6.20 -10.82 7.82
C VAL A 93 -5.43 -9.54 8.13
N GLU A 94 -4.28 -9.67 8.78
CA GLU A 94 -3.33 -8.55 8.96
C GLU A 94 -2.73 -8.11 7.63
N LEU A 95 -2.41 -6.81 7.52
CA LEU A 95 -1.73 -6.20 6.39
C LEU A 95 -2.49 -6.47 5.08
N ASP A 96 -3.80 -6.25 5.09
CA ASP A 96 -4.68 -6.52 3.96
C ASP A 96 -4.84 -5.31 3.04
N HIS A 97 -4.63 -4.10 3.57
CA HIS A 97 -4.81 -2.87 2.80
C HIS A 97 -3.75 -1.79 3.05
N ILE A 98 -3.60 -0.89 2.07
CA ILE A 98 -2.70 0.26 2.12
C ILE A 98 -3.32 1.45 1.37
N GLY A 99 -3.10 2.66 1.91
CA GLY A 99 -3.51 3.91 1.28
C GLY A 99 -2.50 5.03 1.52
N ILE A 100 -2.87 6.24 1.11
CA ILE A 100 -2.12 7.48 1.38
C ILE A 100 -3.00 8.40 2.22
N VAL A 101 -2.51 8.90 3.34
CA VAL A 101 -3.21 9.88 4.17
C VAL A 101 -3.28 11.21 3.40
N ILE A 102 -4.49 11.72 3.18
CA ILE A 102 -4.74 13.04 2.59
C ILE A 102 -4.92 14.08 3.70
N GLU A 103 -5.65 13.72 4.75
CA GLU A 103 -5.98 14.63 5.85
C GLU A 103 -6.09 13.85 7.16
N ASN A 104 -5.60 14.43 8.25
CA ASN A 104 -5.73 13.90 9.60
C ASN A 104 -6.75 14.74 10.38
N LYS A 105 -7.82 14.11 10.87
CA LYS A 105 -8.90 14.74 11.64
C LYS A 105 -9.02 14.13 13.03
N GLU A 106 -9.83 14.75 13.87
CA GLU A 106 -10.22 14.16 15.15
C GLU A 106 -11.03 12.87 14.89
N GLY A 107 -10.57 11.76 15.46
CA GLY A 107 -11.22 10.45 15.37
C GLY A 107 -11.10 9.70 14.04
N HIS A 108 -10.70 10.35 12.94
CA HIS A 108 -10.62 9.72 11.62
C HIS A 108 -9.56 10.35 10.70
N ILE A 109 -9.24 9.67 9.61
CA ILE A 109 -8.40 10.18 8.51
C ILE A 109 -9.19 10.17 7.20
N LEU A 110 -8.80 11.04 6.27
CA LEU A 110 -9.11 10.87 4.85
C LEU A 110 -7.93 10.18 4.16
N SER A 111 -8.20 9.12 3.42
CA SER A 111 -7.19 8.32 2.72
C SER A 111 -7.50 8.17 1.23
N SER A 112 -6.48 8.28 0.39
CA SER A 112 -6.52 7.90 -1.02
C SER A 112 -6.16 6.42 -1.16
N GLU A 113 -7.06 5.62 -1.70
CA GLU A 113 -6.90 4.17 -1.76
C GLU A 113 -7.28 3.63 -3.14
N GLY A 114 -6.74 2.45 -3.48
CA GLY A 114 -7.14 1.66 -4.65
C GLY A 114 -7.64 0.29 -4.20
N ASN A 115 -8.43 -0.38 -5.05
CA ASN A 115 -9.06 -1.68 -4.77
C ASN A 115 -10.11 -1.71 -3.66
N TYR A 116 -10.60 -0.58 -3.16
CA TYR A 116 -11.69 -0.64 -2.21
C TYR A 116 -12.99 -0.91 -2.99
N HIS A 117 -13.54 -2.12 -2.90
CA HIS A 117 -14.70 -2.56 -3.71
C HIS A 117 -14.52 -2.37 -5.24
N ASN A 118 -13.32 -2.66 -5.77
CA ASN A 118 -12.98 -2.46 -7.20
C ASN A 118 -13.09 -1.01 -7.68
N CYS A 119 -12.83 -0.04 -6.79
CA CYS A 119 -12.65 1.35 -7.18
C CYS A 119 -11.42 1.96 -6.51
N SER A 120 -10.97 3.08 -7.09
CA SER A 120 -10.03 4.00 -6.46
C SER A 120 -10.79 5.25 -6.03
N GLY A 121 -10.44 5.80 -4.88
CA GLY A 121 -11.17 6.94 -4.34
C GLY A 121 -10.57 7.50 -3.06
N VAL A 122 -11.30 8.44 -2.47
CA VAL A 122 -11.00 9.01 -1.16
C VAL A 122 -12.00 8.43 -0.16
N PHE A 123 -11.49 7.88 0.93
CA PHE A 123 -12.27 7.19 1.95
C PHE A 123 -12.08 7.86 3.30
N ASN A 124 -13.13 7.79 4.11
CA ASN A 124 -13.07 8.16 5.52
C ASN A 124 -12.78 6.89 6.33
N ARG A 125 -11.73 6.92 7.15
CA ARG A 125 -11.29 5.78 7.97
C ARG A 125 -11.19 6.20 9.42
N ASP A 126 -11.96 5.55 10.28
CA ASP A 126 -11.87 5.78 11.72
C ASP A 126 -10.47 5.38 12.25
N LYS A 127 -9.97 6.13 13.23
CA LYS A 127 -8.70 5.83 13.92
C LYS A 127 -8.91 4.72 14.95
N ASP A 128 -9.14 3.51 14.47
CA ASP A 128 -9.46 2.36 15.31
C ASP A 128 -8.47 1.19 15.12
N GLN A 129 -8.84 0.01 15.62
CA GLN A 129 -8.03 -1.21 15.55
C GLN A 129 -7.67 -1.65 14.11
N HIS A 130 -8.35 -1.15 13.08
CA HIS A 130 -8.02 -1.47 11.70
C HIS A 130 -6.79 -0.73 11.20
N ILE A 131 -6.38 0.37 11.84
CA ILE A 131 -5.13 1.04 11.50
C ILE A 131 -3.98 0.36 12.22
N ARG A 132 -3.14 -0.33 11.44
CA ARG A 132 -1.90 -0.93 11.94
C ARG A 132 -0.86 0.12 12.28
N GLY A 133 -0.77 1.16 11.45
CA GLY A 133 0.18 2.25 11.57
C GLY A 133 0.48 2.88 10.23
N TYR A 134 1.56 3.66 10.19
CA TYR A 134 1.89 4.51 9.06
C TYR A 134 3.34 4.32 8.60
N ILE A 135 3.66 4.73 7.38
CA ILE A 135 5.02 4.81 6.87
C ILE A 135 5.26 6.27 6.47
N ARG A 136 6.33 6.85 7.02
CA ARG A 136 6.76 8.21 6.70
C ARG A 136 8.24 8.22 6.33
N TRP A 137 8.55 8.73 5.15
CA TRP A 137 9.93 9.04 4.76
C TRP A 137 10.31 10.41 5.33
N SER A 138 11.49 10.48 5.98
CA SER A 138 12.05 11.68 6.62
C SER A 138 12.55 12.72 5.63
#